data_AF-A0A536SI72-F1
#
_entry.id   AF-A0A536SI72-F1
#
_cell.length_a   1.000
_cell.length_b   1.000
_cell.length_c   1.000
_cell.angle_alpha   90.00
_cell.angle_beta   90.00
_cell.angle_gamma   90.00
#
_symmetry.space_group_name_H-M   'P 1'
#
loop_
_entity.id
_entity.type
_entity.pdbx_description
1 polymer ?
#
loop_
_entity_poly.entity_id
_entity_poly.type
_entity_poly.pdbx_seq_one_letter_code
_entity_poly.pdbx_strand_id
1 'polypeptide(L)' 'MARLVKRTPQEPTKYMMEGKEVWLCKCGLSKNQPYCDGSHKLTRGEEAGKLYWYDDAGKRHEVPDSFGGIRTF' A
#
# COMPACT_ATOMS: atom_id res chain seq x y z
N MET A 1 7.27 -10.15 -16.99
CA MET A 1 7.02 -8.71 -17.24
C MET A 1 6.53 -8.08 -15.94
N ALA A 2 7.11 -6.96 -15.52
CA ALA A 2 6.68 -6.24 -14.31
C ALA A 2 5.82 -5.02 -14.70
N ARG A 3 4.91 -4.61 -13.81
CA ARG A 3 4.08 -3.40 -13.97
C ARG A 3 4.18 -2.54 -12.73
N LEU A 4 4.17 -1.22 -12.91
CA LEU A 4 4.06 -0.26 -11.81
C LEU A 4 2.59 0.10 -11.58
N VAL A 5 2.15 0.05 -10.32
CA VAL A 5 0.76 0.37 -9.92
C VAL A 5 0.82 1.39 -8.79
N LYS A 6 0.22 2.57 -8.98
CA LYS A 6 0.11 3.59 -7.93
C LYS A 6 -1.01 3.22 -6.95
N ARG A 7 -0.65 2.95 -5.70
CA ARG A 7 -1.57 2.76 -4.58
C ARG A 7 -1.69 4.08 -3.82
N THR A 8 -2.93 4.50 -3.55
CA THR A 8 -3.22 5.66 -2.68
C THR A 8 -3.81 5.30 -1.31
N PRO A 9 -4.51 4.17 -1.12
CA PRO A 9 -5.02 3.82 0.20
C PRO A 9 -3.89 3.43 1.14
N GLN A 10 -3.84 4.06 2.32
CA GLN A 10 -2.84 3.76 3.34
C GLN A 10 -3.35 2.76 4.38
N GLU A 11 -4.66 2.66 4.61
CA GLU A 11 -5.23 1.85 5.70
C GLU A 11 -6.01 0.63 5.16
N PRO A 12 -6.07 -0.48 5.92
CA PRO A 12 -6.87 -1.63 5.56
C PRO A 12 -8.38 -1.35 5.69
N THR A 13 -9.20 -2.17 5.05
CA THR A 13 -10.66 -2.12 5.20
C THR A 13 -11.15 -3.30 6.01
N LYS A 14 -11.96 -3.02 7.04
CA LYS A 14 -12.65 -4.02 7.84
C LYS A 14 -13.76 -4.67 7.02
N TYR A 15 -13.86 -5.98 7.08
CA TYR A 15 -14.92 -6.77 6.45
C TYR A 15 -15.39 -7.88 7.40
N MET A 16 -16.66 -8.27 7.27
CA MET A 16 -17.25 -9.35 8.08
C MET A 16 -17.43 -10.59 7.20
N MET A 17 -16.75 -11.69 7.51
CA MET A 17 -16.94 -12.98 6.84
C MET A 17 -17.41 -13.99 7.86
N GLU A 18 -18.61 -14.57 7.67
CA GLU A 18 -19.15 -15.61 8.54
C GLU A 18 -19.14 -15.23 10.04
N GLY A 19 -19.45 -13.96 10.34
CA GLY A 19 -19.44 -13.43 11.71
C GLY A 19 -18.06 -13.13 12.29
N LYS A 20 -16.97 -13.31 11.53
CA LYS A 20 -15.61 -12.96 11.92
C LYS A 20 -15.14 -11.67 11.27
N GLU A 21 -14.44 -10.85 12.04
CA GLU A 21 -13.78 -9.66 11.54
C GLU A 21 -12.51 -10.04 10.77
N VAL A 22 -12.43 -9.59 9.51
CA VAL A 22 -11.22 -9.70 8.69
C VAL A 22 -10.81 -8.32 8.19
N TRP A 23 -9.51 -8.10 8.06
CA TRP A 23 -8.96 -6.83 7.60
C TRP A 23 -8.27 -7.05 6.26
N LEU A 24 -8.75 -6.37 5.21
CA LEU A 24 -8.20 -6.49 3.87
C LEU A 24 -7.17 -5.40 3.62
N CYS A 25 -6.00 -5.80 3.11
CA CYS A 25 -4.91 -4.89 2.78
C CYS A 25 -5.28 -4.02 1.59
N LYS A 26 -5.05 -2.70 1.72
CA LYS A 26 -5.16 -1.76 0.60
C LYS A 26 -3.88 -0.96 0.33
N CYS A 27 -2.93 -0.93 1.27
CA CYS A 27 -1.63 -0.29 1.09
C CYS A 27 -0.70 -1.02 0.12
N GLY A 28 -0.93 -2.31 -0.14
CA GLY A 28 -0.12 -3.12 -1.06
C GLY A 28 1.20 -3.65 -0.49
N LEU A 29 1.53 -3.36 0.77
CA LEU A 29 2.77 -3.79 1.43
C LEU A 29 2.64 -5.08 2.25
N SER A 30 1.43 -5.60 2.43
CA SER A 30 1.23 -6.82 3.20
C SER A 30 1.91 -8.02 2.52
N LYS A 31 2.62 -8.81 3.31
CA LYS A 31 3.18 -10.11 2.90
C LYS A 31 2.15 -11.23 2.99
N ASN A 32 1.00 -10.96 3.60
CA ASN A 32 -0.12 -11.90 3.77
C ASN A 32 -1.36 -11.47 2.96
N GLN A 33 -1.17 -10.91 1.76
CA GLN A 33 -2.29 -10.49 0.91
C GLN A 33 -3.25 -11.67 0.61
N PRO A 34 -4.58 -11.43 0.58
CA PRO A 34 -5.27 -10.13 0.60
C PRO A 34 -5.46 -9.52 1.99
N TYR A 35 -5.00 -10.18 3.06
CA TYR A 35 -5.19 -9.75 4.43
C TYR A 35 -4.16 -8.71 4.87
N CYS A 36 -4.53 -7.90 5.84
CA CYS A 36 -3.64 -6.96 6.50
C CYS A 36 -2.76 -7.69 7.52
N ASP A 37 -1.46 -7.47 7.46
CA ASP A 37 -0.45 -7.97 8.42
C ASP A 37 0.15 -6.85 9.29
N GLY A 38 -0.36 -5.62 9.18
CA GLY A 38 0.14 -4.45 9.88
C GLY A 38 1.20 -3.64 9.10
N SER A 39 1.68 -4.10 7.94
CA SER A 39 2.68 -3.39 7.12
C SER A 39 2.22 -2.00 6.66
N HIS A 40 0.92 -1.71 6.69
CA HIS A 40 0.37 -0.37 6.45
C HIS A 40 0.96 0.71 7.38
N LYS A 41 1.48 0.35 8.55
CA LYS A 41 2.11 1.32 9.46
C LYS A 41 3.32 2.03 8.82
N LEU A 42 3.96 1.41 7.82
CA LEU A 42 5.07 1.99 7.06
C LEU A 42 4.65 3.18 6.16
N THR A 43 3.35 3.36 5.90
CA THR A 43 2.83 4.44 5.04
C THR A 43 2.44 5.70 5.81
N ARG A 44 2.44 5.68 7.16
CA ARG A 44 1.90 6.78 7.99
C ARG A 44 2.58 8.13 7.84
N GLY A 45 3.82 8.16 7.36
CA GLY A 45 4.56 9.41 7.13
C GLY A 45 4.67 9.79 5.67
N GLU A 46 3.83 9.24 4.80
CA GLU A 46 3.79 9.61 3.39
C GLU A 46 3.12 10.98 3.24
N GLU A 47 3.70 11.84 2.43
CA GLU A 47 3.16 13.16 2.14
C GLU A 47 2.26 13.12 0.90
N ALA A 48 1.18 13.90 0.92
CA ALA A 48 0.29 14.01 -0.23
C ALA A 48 1.05 14.54 -1.45
N GLY A 49 0.84 13.90 -2.60
CA GLY A 49 1.49 14.29 -3.86
C GLY A 49 2.86 13.64 -4.10
N LYS A 50 3.53 13.13 -3.06
CA LYS A 50 4.80 12.42 -3.20
C LYS A 50 4.60 10.95 -3.56
N LEU A 51 5.64 10.35 -4.14
CA LEU A 51 5.69 8.95 -4.51
C LEU A 51 6.75 8.23 -3.68
N TYR A 52 6.39 7.05 -3.20
CA TYR A 52 7.28 6.23 -2.38
C TYR A 52 7.32 4.80 -2.92
N TRP A 53 8.49 4.16 -2.81
CA TRP A 53 8.63 2.72 -2.97
C TRP A 53 9.32 2.13 -1.74
N TYR A 54 9.13 0.83 -1.56
CA TYR A 54 9.62 0.09 -0.40
C TYR A 54 10.52 -1.04 -0.88
N ASP A 55 11.70 -1.16 -0.28
CA ASP A 55 12.61 -2.28 -0.57
C ASP A 55 12.28 -3.53 0.26
N ASP A 56 13.01 -4.62 0.02
CA ASP A 56 12.80 -5.90 0.71
C ASP A 56 13.03 -5.83 2.23
N ALA A 57 13.77 -4.83 2.70
CA ALA A 57 13.98 -4.54 4.11
C ALA A 57 12.85 -3.68 4.72
N GLY A 58 11.87 -3.26 3.92
CA GLY A 58 10.78 -2.38 4.32
C GLY A 58 11.21 -0.92 4.47
N LYS A 59 12.40 -0.55 4.00
CA LYS A 59 12.85 0.83 4.01
C LYS A 59 12.14 1.60 2.89
N ARG A 60 11.62 2.77 3.26
CA ARG A 60 10.91 3.69 2.37
C ARG A 60 11.89 4.57 1.62
N HIS A 61 11.65 4.75 0.33
CA HIS A 61 12.42 5.62 -0.56
C HIS A 61 11.47 6.56 -1.30
N GLU A 62 11.79 7.85 -1.31
CA GLU A 62 11.06 8.85 -2.10
C GLU A 62 11.49 8.75 -3.57
N VAL A 63 10.53 8.81 -4.48
CA VAL A 63 10.78 8.82 -5.94
C VAL A 63 10.69 10.27 -6.43
N PRO A 64 11.73 10.81 -7.08
CA PRO A 64 11.64 12.10 -7.75
C PRO A 64 10.53 12.09 -8.81
N ASP A 65 9.76 13.18 -8.90
CA ASP A 65 8.55 13.25 -9.73
C ASP A 65 8.77 12.82 -11.19
N SER A 66 8.12 11.73 -11.61
CA SER A 66 7.60 11.56 -12.99
C SER A 66 6.91 10.20 -13.21
N PHE A 67 5.64 10.08 -12.80
CA PHE A 67 4.71 9.09 -13.37
C PHE A 67 3.43 9.80 -13.88
N GLY A 68 3.60 10.80 -14.74
CA GLY A 68 2.48 11.54 -15.33
C GLY A 68 1.53 10.61 -16.10
N GLY A 69 0.23 10.69 -15.80
CA GLY A 69 -0.80 9.86 -16.45
C GLY A 69 -0.88 8.40 -15.97
N ILE A 70 -0.18 8.02 -14.90
CA ILE A 70 -0.30 6.66 -14.34
C ILE A 70 -1.70 6.44 -13.74
N ARG A 71 -2.28 5.27 -14.02
CA ARG A 71 -3.55 4.85 -13.42
C ARG A 71 -3.39 4.64 -11.91
N THR A 72 -4.27 5.25 -11.13
CA THR A 72 -4.35 5.10 -9.67
C THR A 72 -5.44 4.11 -9.26
N PHE A 73 -5.21 3.37 -8.17
CA PHE A 73 -6.15 2.40 -7.60
C PHE A 73 -6.26 2.51 -6.07
#